data_AF-A0A8S3Q1M5-F1
#
_entry.id   AF-A0A8S3Q1M5-F1
#
_cell.length_a   1.000
_cell.length_b   1.000
_cell.length_c   1.000
_cell.angle_alpha   90.00
_cell.angle_beta   90.00
_cell.angle_gamma   90.00
#
_symmetry.space_group_name_H-M   'P 1'
#
loop_
_entity.id
_entity.type
_entity.pdbx_description
1 polymer ?
#
loop_
_entity_poly.entity_id
_entity_poly.type
_entity_poly.pdbx_seq_one_letter_code
_entity_poly.pdbx_strand_id
1 'polypeptide(L)'
;MFRTTVTVFILLMMMVKVESACDTELQNGLFQDLLNMMMKIKGSNQELSTCECQKKVPAIAFTASLSASKSIGPLETVKFDKVWTNAGKGYDPNSGIFTAPKKGFYQITATIASPSGKVFHASIWKNDEKTVGLYTGSGSIVLNLKKGDRVLIKHHNHTQVIYSDSYQYTMFSAFLISE
;
A
#
# COMPACT_ATOMS: atom_id res chain seq x y z
N MET A 1 -89.70 19.17 10.83
CA MET A 1 -88.43 19.77 11.30
C MET A 1 -87.31 18.75 11.52
N PHE A 2 -87.59 17.56 12.08
CA PHE A 2 -86.58 16.52 12.34
C PHE A 2 -85.85 15.94 11.11
N ARG A 3 -86.53 15.82 9.98
CA ARG A 3 -86.00 15.13 8.79
C ARG A 3 -84.84 15.87 8.12
N THR A 4 -84.85 17.20 8.16
CA THR A 4 -83.82 18.05 7.55
C THR A 4 -82.54 18.08 8.40
N THR A 5 -82.67 18.05 9.72
CA THR A 5 -81.53 18.10 10.65
C THR A 5 -80.69 16.82 10.59
N VAL A 6 -81.33 15.66 10.41
CA VAL A 6 -80.64 14.36 10.27
C VAL A 6 -79.81 14.32 8.99
N THR A 7 -80.34 14.81 7.86
CA THR A 7 -79.59 14.82 6.60
C THR A 7 -78.38 15.74 6.64
N VAL A 8 -78.50 16.91 7.30
CA VAL A 8 -77.37 17.85 7.49
C VAL A 8 -76.28 17.23 8.37
N PHE A 9 -76.65 16.52 9.44
CA PHE A 9 -75.69 15.81 10.30
C PHE A 9 -74.96 14.68 9.56
N ILE A 10 -75.67 13.91 8.72
CA ILE A 10 -75.06 12.84 7.92
C ILE A 10 -74.07 13.43 6.90
N LEU A 11 -74.44 14.51 6.22
CA LEU A 11 -73.53 15.21 5.29
C LEU A 11 -72.30 15.77 6.02
N LEU A 12 -72.47 16.35 7.21
CA LEU A 12 -71.35 16.86 8.02
C LEU A 12 -70.40 15.73 8.44
N MET A 13 -70.94 14.59 8.89
CA MET A 13 -70.13 13.42 9.24
C MET A 13 -69.43 12.81 8.02
N MET A 14 -70.05 12.84 6.83
CA MET A 14 -69.40 12.40 5.59
C MET A 14 -68.25 13.34 5.20
N MET A 15 -68.41 14.66 5.32
CA MET A 15 -67.34 15.64 5.05
C MET A 15 -66.14 15.45 5.98
N VAL A 16 -66.39 15.28 7.29
CA VAL A 16 -65.33 15.02 8.30
C VAL A 16 -64.60 13.70 8.02
N LYS A 17 -65.33 12.67 7.53
CA LYS A 17 -64.75 11.38 7.17
C LYS A 17 -63.92 11.45 5.88
N VAL A 18 -64.31 12.31 4.94
CA VAL A 18 -63.56 12.56 3.69
C VAL A 18 -62.27 13.32 3.96
N GLU A 19 -62.28 14.36 4.79
CA GLU A 19 -61.07 15.13 5.15
C GLU A 19 -60.03 14.25 5.86
N SER A 20 -60.46 13.46 6.85
CA SER A 20 -59.56 12.55 7.58
C SER A 20 -59.03 11.39 6.72
N ALA A 21 -59.83 10.85 5.80
CA ALA A 21 -59.38 9.80 4.88
C ALA A 21 -58.40 10.34 3.84
N CYS A 22 -58.65 11.53 3.28
CA CYS A 22 -57.79 12.15 2.26
C CYS A 22 -56.41 12.51 2.83
N ASP A 23 -56.35 13.07 4.03
CA ASP A 23 -55.08 13.37 4.71
C ASP A 23 -54.30 12.10 5.09
N THR A 24 -55.00 11.05 5.53
CA THR A 24 -54.35 9.77 5.90
C THR A 24 -53.84 9.04 4.67
N GLU A 25 -54.58 9.05 3.55
CA GLU A 25 -54.16 8.46 2.28
C GLU A 25 -52.98 9.24 1.66
N LEU A 26 -52.98 10.57 1.74
CA LEU A 26 -51.89 11.42 1.25
C LEU A 26 -50.61 11.26 2.08
N GLN A 27 -50.71 11.19 3.41
CA GLN A 27 -49.55 10.92 4.28
C GLN A 27 -48.98 9.51 4.07
N ASN A 28 -49.84 8.51 3.89
CA ASN A 28 -49.41 7.13 3.62
C ASN A 28 -48.74 7.02 2.25
N GLY A 29 -49.26 7.69 1.22
CA GLY A 29 -48.66 7.73 -0.11
C GLY A 29 -47.27 8.37 -0.10
N LEU A 30 -47.14 9.54 0.54
CA LEU A 30 -45.86 10.24 0.65
C LEU A 30 -44.80 9.41 1.41
N PHE A 31 -45.22 8.70 2.45
CA PHE A 31 -44.33 7.83 3.21
C PHE A 31 -43.89 6.61 2.41
N GLN A 32 -44.80 6.00 1.63
CA GLN A 32 -44.45 4.90 0.74
C GLN A 32 -43.52 5.34 -0.39
N ASP A 33 -43.74 6.53 -0.95
CA ASP A 33 -42.86 7.09 -1.97
C ASP A 33 -41.48 7.43 -1.40
N LEU A 34 -41.42 7.96 -0.17
CA LEU A 34 -40.16 8.19 0.54
C LEU A 34 -39.43 6.87 0.83
N LEU A 35 -40.14 5.83 1.27
CA LEU A 35 -39.57 4.50 1.49
C LEU A 35 -39.06 3.89 0.18
N ASN A 36 -39.81 4.02 -0.92
CA ASN A 36 -39.40 3.56 -2.24
C ASN A 36 -38.18 4.32 -2.76
N MET A 37 -38.08 5.62 -2.48
CA MET A 37 -36.92 6.44 -2.82
C MET A 37 -35.69 6.06 -1.96
N MET A 38 -35.87 5.83 -0.66
CA MET A 38 -34.80 5.33 0.22
C MET A 38 -34.34 3.92 -0.16
N MET A 39 -35.25 3.05 -0.61
CA MET A 39 -34.92 1.71 -1.11
C MET A 39 -34.25 1.76 -2.48
N LYS A 40 -34.63 2.66 -3.38
CA LYS A 40 -33.94 2.88 -4.66
C LYS A 40 -32.54 3.47 -4.48
N ILE A 41 -32.35 4.37 -3.51
CA ILE A 41 -31.02 4.89 -3.15
C ILE A 41 -30.13 3.79 -2.58
N LYS A 42 -30.71 2.77 -1.93
CA LYS A 42 -30.00 1.56 -1.45
C LYS A 42 -29.92 0.42 -2.48
N GLY A 43 -30.70 0.49 -3.56
CA GLY A 43 -31.07 -0.64 -4.43
C GLY A 43 -30.43 -0.64 -5.81
N SER A 44 -29.22 -0.09 -5.93
CA SER A 44 -28.34 -0.32 -7.09
C SER A 44 -26.91 -0.50 -6.55
N ASN A 45 -26.44 -1.75 -6.55
CA ASN A 45 -25.16 -2.24 -6.04
C ASN A 45 -25.04 -2.37 -4.50
N GLN A 46 -25.85 -3.28 -3.93
CA GLN A 46 -25.53 -3.90 -2.65
C GLN A 46 -24.86 -5.26 -2.89
N GLU A 47 -23.65 -5.23 -3.47
CA GLU A 47 -22.59 -5.95 -2.77
C GLU A 47 -22.51 -5.28 -1.40
N LEU A 48 -22.69 -6.08 -0.35
CA LEU A 48 -22.54 -5.66 1.02
C LEU A 48 -21.10 -5.14 1.21
N SER A 49 -20.86 -3.87 0.90
CA SER A 49 -19.69 -3.15 1.40
C SER A 49 -19.95 -2.97 2.89
N THR A 50 -19.58 -3.98 3.65
CA THR A 50 -18.91 -3.71 4.91
C THR A 50 -17.98 -2.53 4.65
N CYS A 51 -17.98 -1.53 5.53
CA CYS A 51 -16.82 -0.67 5.65
C CYS A 51 -15.67 -1.60 6.08
N GLU A 52 -15.12 -2.35 5.13
CA GLU A 52 -13.75 -2.77 5.20
C GLU A 52 -13.04 -1.43 5.29
N CYS A 53 -12.59 -1.07 6.50
CA CYS A 53 -11.31 -0.42 6.61
C CYS A 53 -10.41 -1.26 5.72
N GLN A 54 -10.23 -0.87 4.45
CA GLN A 54 -9.29 -1.50 3.56
C GLN A 54 -8.03 -1.58 4.40
N LYS A 55 -7.66 -2.79 4.83
CA LYS A 55 -6.48 -2.97 5.66
C LYS A 55 -5.36 -2.55 4.74
N LYS A 56 -4.95 -1.29 4.84
CA LYS A 56 -3.96 -0.69 3.98
C LYS A 56 -2.75 -1.58 4.13
N VAL A 57 -2.45 -2.34 3.09
CA VAL A 57 -1.34 -3.28 3.12
C VAL A 57 -0.11 -2.43 3.44
N PRO A 58 0.59 -2.70 4.55
CA PRO A 58 1.70 -1.86 4.95
C PRO A 58 2.74 -1.88 3.83
N ALA A 59 3.12 -0.70 3.36
CA ALA A 59 4.12 -0.57 2.30
C ALA A 59 5.42 -1.26 2.73
N ILE A 60 6.01 -2.02 1.81
CA ILE A 60 7.32 -2.64 2.01
C ILE A 60 8.28 -2.00 1.03
N ALA A 61 9.16 -1.17 1.57
CA ALA A 61 10.18 -0.47 0.80
C ALA A 61 11.32 -0.05 1.72
N PHE A 62 12.54 -0.12 1.22
CA PHE A 62 13.68 0.47 1.88
C PHE A 62 14.60 1.19 0.89
N THR A 63 15.31 2.18 1.41
CA THR A 63 16.42 2.82 0.73
C THR A 63 17.47 3.15 1.78
N ALA A 64 18.69 2.69 1.54
CA ALA A 64 19.85 3.00 2.37
C ALA A 64 21.02 3.40 1.49
N SER A 65 21.86 4.31 2.00
CA SER A 65 23.08 4.74 1.35
C SER A 65 24.27 4.54 2.28
N LEU A 66 25.47 4.59 1.70
CA LEU A 66 26.69 4.60 2.46
C LEU A 66 26.98 6.03 2.96
N SER A 67 27.29 6.19 4.24
CA SER A 67 27.56 7.50 4.85
C SER A 67 28.92 8.08 4.48
N ALA A 68 29.91 7.21 4.27
CA ALA A 68 31.29 7.53 3.93
C ALA A 68 31.95 6.34 3.25
N SER A 69 33.05 6.58 2.53
CA SER A 69 33.87 5.53 1.94
C SER A 69 34.29 4.46 2.94
N LYS A 70 34.26 3.19 2.53
CA LYS A 70 34.68 2.06 3.36
C LYS A 70 35.55 1.10 2.56
N SER A 71 36.49 0.47 3.23
CA SER A 71 37.21 -0.68 2.69
C SER A 71 36.35 -1.93 2.87
N ILE A 72 36.11 -2.66 1.79
CA ILE A 72 35.29 -3.87 1.77
C ILE A 72 36.17 -5.04 1.34
N GLY A 73 36.20 -6.09 2.15
CA GLY A 73 36.96 -7.31 1.90
C GLY A 73 36.33 -8.23 0.87
N PRO A 74 37.06 -9.30 0.47
CA PRO A 74 36.55 -10.28 -0.49
C PRO A 74 35.32 -10.99 0.09
N LEU A 75 34.27 -11.14 -0.72
CA LEU A 75 32.98 -11.75 -0.33
C LEU A 75 32.26 -11.06 0.84
N GLU A 76 32.76 -9.90 1.29
CA GLU A 76 32.13 -9.13 2.34
C GLU A 76 30.84 -8.48 1.84
N THR A 77 29.83 -8.44 2.72
CA THR A 77 28.56 -7.76 2.47
C THR A 77 28.71 -6.27 2.71
N VAL A 78 28.27 -5.46 1.74
CA VAL A 78 28.29 -4.00 1.85
C VAL A 78 27.19 -3.55 2.82
N LYS A 79 27.58 -2.85 3.88
CA LYS A 79 26.67 -2.33 4.92
C LYS A 79 26.35 -0.86 4.67
N PHE A 80 25.16 -0.60 4.13
CA PHE A 80 24.64 0.76 3.92
C PHE A 80 24.03 1.24 5.24
N ASP A 81 24.73 2.14 5.91
CA ASP A 81 24.49 2.56 7.29
C ASP A 81 23.55 3.75 7.42
N LYS A 82 23.41 4.57 6.37
CA LYS A 82 22.46 5.69 6.34
C LYS A 82 21.12 5.23 5.76
N VAL A 83 20.15 4.96 6.63
CA VAL A 83 18.81 4.50 6.25
C VAL A 83 17.88 5.70 6.01
N TRP A 84 17.31 5.81 4.82
CA TRP A 84 16.35 6.85 4.45
C TRP A 84 14.91 6.40 4.64
N THR A 85 14.61 5.19 4.18
CA THR A 85 13.29 4.55 4.29
C THR A 85 13.49 3.10 4.69
N ASN A 86 12.63 2.58 5.57
CA ASN A 86 12.61 1.17 5.95
C ASN A 86 11.19 0.72 6.33
N ALA A 87 10.23 0.98 5.45
CA ALA A 87 8.84 0.56 5.60
C ALA A 87 8.77 -0.97 5.50
N GLY A 88 8.03 -1.60 6.42
CA GLY A 88 8.03 -3.06 6.59
C GLY A 88 9.24 -3.60 7.37
N LYS A 89 10.20 -2.75 7.77
CA LYS A 89 11.35 -3.08 8.62
C LYS A 89 12.15 -4.30 8.14
N GLY A 90 12.29 -4.46 6.82
CA GLY A 90 13.00 -5.59 6.21
C GLY A 90 14.51 -5.40 6.13
N TYR A 91 15.02 -4.17 6.12
CA TYR A 91 16.45 -3.88 6.01
C TYR A 91 17.12 -3.70 7.36
N ASP A 92 18.28 -4.33 7.56
CA ASP A 92 19.14 -4.16 8.73
C ASP A 92 20.48 -3.50 8.34
N PRO A 93 20.77 -2.26 8.79
CA PRO A 93 22.00 -1.55 8.46
C PRO A 93 23.26 -2.17 9.09
N ASN A 94 23.13 -2.96 10.15
CA ASN A 94 24.28 -3.59 10.82
C ASN A 94 24.83 -4.78 10.01
N SER A 95 23.95 -5.48 9.29
CA SER A 95 24.31 -6.60 8.42
C SER A 95 24.37 -6.22 6.94
N GLY A 96 23.68 -5.16 6.51
CA GLY A 96 23.55 -4.80 5.09
C GLY A 96 22.53 -5.66 4.33
N ILE A 97 21.67 -6.38 5.05
CA ILE A 97 20.78 -7.40 4.50
C ILE A 97 19.34 -6.89 4.51
N PHE A 98 18.67 -7.03 3.37
CA PHE A 98 17.22 -6.95 3.29
C PHE A 98 16.60 -8.35 3.42
N THR A 99 15.71 -8.54 4.38
CA THR A 99 14.94 -9.76 4.55
C THR A 99 13.49 -9.50 4.14
N ALA A 100 12.99 -10.22 3.14
CA ALA A 100 11.64 -10.06 2.63
C ALA A 100 10.60 -10.32 3.74
N PRO A 101 9.83 -9.31 4.17
CA PRO A 101 8.83 -9.49 5.23
C PRO A 101 7.62 -10.31 4.77
N LYS A 102 7.38 -10.35 3.46
CA LYS A 102 6.25 -11.02 2.80
C LYS A 102 6.67 -11.62 1.46
N LYS A 103 5.93 -12.63 1.00
CA LYS A 103 6.07 -13.17 -0.35
C LYS A 103 5.63 -12.12 -1.38
N GLY A 104 6.32 -12.04 -2.50
CA GLY A 104 5.92 -11.22 -3.64
C GLY A 104 7.05 -10.94 -4.62
N PHE A 105 6.75 -10.14 -5.64
CA PHE A 105 7.72 -9.59 -6.57
C PHE A 105 8.30 -8.28 -6.02
N TYR A 106 9.62 -8.23 -5.90
CA TYR A 106 10.35 -7.05 -5.43
C TYR A 106 11.21 -6.52 -6.56
N GLN A 107 11.19 -5.21 -6.77
CA GLN A 107 12.23 -4.54 -7.55
C GLN A 107 13.35 -4.16 -6.62
N ILE A 108 14.56 -4.59 -6.95
CA ILE A 108 15.78 -4.30 -6.21
C ILE A 108 16.70 -3.49 -7.12
N THR A 109 17.25 -2.40 -6.59
CA THR A 109 18.17 -1.51 -7.31
C THR A 109 19.36 -1.17 -6.42
N ALA A 110 20.53 -1.13 -7.01
CA ALA A 110 21.76 -0.75 -6.34
C ALA A 110 22.61 0.15 -7.23
N THR A 111 23.28 1.12 -6.63
CA THR A 111 24.28 1.98 -7.26
C THR A 111 25.56 1.92 -6.45
N ILE A 112 26.67 1.67 -7.13
CA ILE A 112 27.99 1.53 -6.54
C ILE A 112 28.92 2.56 -7.17
N ALA A 113 29.49 3.44 -6.35
CA ALA A 113 30.57 4.32 -6.76
C ALA A 113 31.92 3.78 -6.26
N SER A 114 32.99 4.11 -6.98
CA SER A 114 34.36 3.83 -6.60
C SER A 114 35.22 5.10 -6.69
N PRO A 115 36.36 5.16 -6.00
CA PRO A 115 37.30 6.26 -6.17
C PRO A 115 37.77 6.39 -7.62
N SER A 116 38.20 7.59 -8.00
CA SER A 116 38.70 7.87 -9.35
C SER A 116 39.79 6.88 -9.78
N GLY A 117 39.68 6.36 -11.00
CA GLY A 117 40.62 5.38 -11.55
C GLY A 117 40.55 3.99 -10.92
N LYS A 118 39.55 3.71 -10.06
CA LYS A 118 39.30 2.40 -9.45
C LYS A 118 37.94 1.85 -9.88
N VAL A 119 37.76 0.54 -9.79
CA VAL A 119 36.53 -0.17 -10.20
C VAL A 119 36.07 -1.10 -9.11
N PHE A 120 34.84 -0.97 -8.60
CA PHE A 120 34.32 -1.84 -7.56
C PHE A 120 33.42 -2.91 -8.17
N HIS A 121 33.74 -4.18 -7.91
CA HIS A 121 33.01 -5.32 -8.48
C HIS A 121 32.18 -6.03 -7.40
N ALA A 122 30.86 -6.02 -7.57
CA ALA A 122 29.92 -6.61 -6.63
C ALA A 122 28.84 -7.38 -7.37
N SER A 123 27.98 -8.06 -6.63
CA SER A 123 26.73 -8.60 -7.16
C SER A 123 25.62 -8.43 -6.15
N ILE A 124 24.39 -8.38 -6.65
CA ILE A 124 23.19 -8.64 -5.86
C ILE A 124 23.11 -10.16 -5.64
N TRP A 125 22.91 -10.58 -4.40
CA TRP A 125 22.73 -11.97 -4.03
C TRP A 125 21.34 -12.17 -3.45
N LYS A 126 20.70 -13.28 -3.84
CA LYS A 126 19.50 -13.81 -3.19
C LYS A 126 19.92 -15.00 -2.37
N ASN A 127 19.83 -14.90 -1.04
CA ASN A 127 20.36 -15.91 -0.12
C ASN A 127 21.84 -16.18 -0.43
N ASP A 128 22.15 -17.39 -0.91
CA ASP A 128 23.50 -17.84 -1.27
C ASP A 128 23.70 -17.95 -2.78
N GLU A 129 22.76 -17.45 -3.58
CA GLU A 129 22.80 -17.43 -5.04
C GLU A 129 23.18 -16.04 -5.56
N LYS A 130 24.22 -15.99 -6.40
CA LYS A 130 24.65 -14.77 -7.11
C LYS A 130 23.68 -14.49 -8.26
N THR A 131 23.22 -13.24 -8.36
CA THR A 131 22.29 -12.82 -9.43
C THR A 131 22.98 -11.83 -10.38
N VAL A 132 22.59 -10.55 -10.36
CA VAL A 132 23.13 -9.49 -11.23
C VAL A 132 24.47 -8.97 -10.70
N GLY A 133 25.41 -8.78 -11.61
CA GLY A 133 26.69 -8.11 -11.36
C GLY A 133 26.56 -6.59 -11.34
N LEU A 134 27.38 -5.95 -10.51
CA LEU A 134 27.54 -4.50 -10.40
C LEU A 134 29.02 -4.20 -10.58
N TYR A 135 29.35 -3.48 -11.63
CA TYR A 135 30.71 -2.96 -11.89
C TYR A 135 30.59 -1.46 -11.91
N THR A 136 31.22 -0.74 -10.96
CA THR A 136 31.09 0.71 -10.71
C THR A 136 30.00 1.37 -11.57
N GLY A 137 28.80 1.45 -11.01
CA GLY A 137 27.60 1.79 -11.75
C GLY A 137 26.35 1.29 -11.03
N SER A 138 25.25 1.23 -11.77
CA SER A 138 23.94 0.84 -11.24
C SER A 138 23.44 -0.44 -11.88
N GLY A 139 22.66 -1.21 -11.11
CA GLY A 139 21.97 -2.39 -11.59
C GLY A 139 20.63 -2.56 -10.91
N SER A 140 19.71 -3.25 -11.58
CA SER A 140 18.38 -3.56 -11.05
C SER A 140 17.96 -4.97 -11.43
N ILE A 141 17.14 -5.59 -10.58
CA ILE A 141 16.54 -6.89 -10.84
C ILE A 141 15.16 -6.95 -10.18
N VAL A 142 14.22 -7.67 -10.81
CA VAL A 142 12.96 -8.07 -10.19
C VAL A 142 13.10 -9.51 -9.71
N LEU A 143 12.85 -9.77 -8.44
CA LEU A 143 12.90 -11.09 -7.84
C LEU A 143 11.55 -11.47 -7.23
N ASN A 144 11.12 -12.71 -7.47
CA ASN A 144 10.07 -13.34 -6.66
C ASN A 144 10.71 -13.85 -5.36
N LEU A 145 10.37 -13.20 -4.24
CA LEU A 145 10.89 -13.50 -2.93
C LEU A 145 9.82 -14.19 -2.08
N LYS A 146 10.23 -15.16 -1.28
CA LYS A 146 9.43 -15.71 -0.18
C LYS A 146 9.70 -14.91 1.09
N LYS A 147 8.76 -14.94 2.04
CA LYS A 147 9.01 -14.39 3.37
C LYS A 147 10.27 -15.05 3.96
N GLY A 148 11.23 -14.23 4.40
CA GLY A 148 12.51 -14.69 4.94
C GLY A 148 13.64 -14.82 3.91
N ASP A 149 13.37 -14.71 2.61
CA ASP A 149 14.45 -14.60 1.61
C ASP A 149 15.26 -13.34 1.88
N ARG A 150 16.58 -13.47 1.75
CA ARG A 150 17.55 -12.40 2.01
C ARG A 150 18.10 -11.87 0.70
N VAL A 151 18.21 -10.55 0.58
CA VAL A 151 18.88 -9.87 -0.52
C VAL A 151 19.97 -8.99 0.05
N LEU A 152 21.16 -9.09 -0.54
CA LEU A 152 22.34 -8.37 -0.08
C LEU A 152 23.31 -8.11 -1.23
N ILE A 153 24.25 -7.20 -1.03
CA ILE A 153 25.29 -6.88 -2.01
C ILE A 153 26.63 -7.37 -1.47
N LYS A 154 27.29 -8.29 -2.18
CA LYS A 154 28.61 -8.79 -1.82
C LYS A 154 29.67 -8.34 -2.82
N HIS A 155 30.80 -7.92 -2.31
CA HIS A 155 32.01 -7.70 -3.10
C HIS A 155 32.56 -9.04 -3.61
N HIS A 156 33.21 -9.07 -4.78
CA HIS A 156 33.73 -10.32 -5.34
C HIS A 156 35.10 -10.67 -4.76
N ASN A 157 36.15 -9.92 -5.14
CA ASN A 157 37.53 -10.33 -4.96
C ASN A 157 38.41 -9.19 -4.45
N HIS A 158 39.42 -9.54 -3.66
CA HIS A 158 40.36 -8.61 -3.01
C HIS A 158 39.66 -7.63 -2.07
N THR A 159 40.45 -6.77 -1.44
CA THR A 159 39.94 -5.69 -0.60
C THR A 159 39.94 -4.40 -1.43
N GLN A 160 38.79 -3.73 -1.49
CA GLN A 160 38.65 -2.51 -2.26
C GLN A 160 37.78 -1.47 -1.58
N VAL A 161 38.08 -0.19 -1.85
CA VAL A 161 37.31 0.93 -1.34
C VAL A 161 36.06 1.14 -2.19
N ILE A 162 34.91 1.11 -1.54
CA ILE A 162 33.65 1.61 -2.09
C ILE A 162 33.52 3.11 -1.75
N TYR A 163 33.05 3.92 -2.69
CA TYR A 163 33.06 5.37 -2.55
C TYR A 163 31.73 5.95 -2.06
N SER A 164 31.81 6.85 -1.08
CA SER A 164 30.73 7.75 -0.69
C SER A 164 31.25 8.89 0.17
N ASP A 165 30.52 9.99 0.15
CA ASP A 165 30.80 11.20 0.91
C ASP A 165 29.47 11.91 1.26
N SER A 166 29.52 13.23 1.51
CA SER A 166 28.35 14.06 1.78
C SER A 166 27.30 14.07 0.66
N TYR A 167 27.57 13.54 -0.54
CA TYR A 167 26.62 13.40 -1.64
C TYR A 167 25.98 12.00 -1.75
N GLN A 168 26.41 11.00 -0.96
CA GLN A 168 25.80 9.66 -0.89
C GLN A 168 25.69 8.92 -2.25
N TYR A 169 26.78 8.86 -3.00
CA TYR A 169 26.81 8.22 -4.33
C TYR A 169 26.44 6.72 -4.36
N THR A 170 26.62 6.02 -3.25
CA THR A 170 26.44 4.56 -3.17
C THR A 170 25.16 4.25 -2.39
N MET A 171 24.22 3.56 -3.02
CA MET A 171 22.90 3.27 -2.45
C MET A 171 22.37 1.87 -2.81
N PHE A 172 21.46 1.39 -1.98
CA PHE A 172 20.74 0.13 -2.13
C PHE A 172 19.27 0.33 -1.75
N SER A 173 18.37 -0.11 -2.62
CA SER A 173 16.93 0.06 -2.45
C SER A 173 16.17 -1.17 -2.93
N ALA A 174 15.03 -1.44 -2.30
CA ALA A 174 14.03 -2.34 -2.85
C ALA A 174 12.62 -1.95 -2.42
N PHE A 175 11.63 -2.34 -3.21
CA PHE A 175 10.22 -2.23 -2.86
C PHE A 175 9.39 -3.39 -3.41
N LEU A 176 8.31 -3.72 -2.72
CA LEU A 176 7.33 -4.71 -3.15
C LEU A 176 6.46 -4.12 -4.28
N ILE A 177 6.39 -4.83 -5.40
CA ILE A 177 5.57 -4.47 -6.57
C ILE A 177 4.20 -5.15 -6.49
N SER A 178 4.18 -6.44 -6.17
CA SER A 178 2.98 -7.28 -6.15
C SER A 178 3.17 -8.50 -5.25
N GLU A 179 2.08 -9.02 -4.69
CA GLU A 179 2.04 -10.14 -3.73
C GLU A 179 1.64 -11.48 -4.36
#